data_AF-A0A661NKC2-F1
#
_entry.id   AF-A0A661NKC2-F1
#
_cell.length_a   1.000
_cell.length_b   1.000
_cell.length_c   1.000
_cell.angle_alpha   90.00
_cell.angle_beta   90.00
_cell.angle_gamma   90.00
#
_symmetry.space_group_name_H-M   'P 1'
#
loop_
_entity.id
_entity.type
_entity.pdbx_description
1 polymer ?
#
loop_
_entity_poly.entity_id
_entity_poly.type
_entity_poly.pdbx_seq_one_letter_code
_entity_poly.pdbx_strand_id
1 'polypeptide(L)'
;MLQHRAIWVARLSLSLALVLGALGPGCGGGTGRMELALQFSPRDLPAGTTSVRYYVLPTTLSDNSQAVCEDFLGPDAPKSVLDYGSDMVVSSETPVTDTTTITIVVENLPPGSFMFYLEAMASSSVAGCGCGSGSISAGEKTVIPIRLVQECRI
;
A
#
# COMPACT_ATOMS: atom_id res chain seq x y z
N MET A 1 -73.36 0.78 18.68
CA MET A 1 -73.79 -0.55 19.16
C MET A 1 -72.58 -1.47 19.18
N LEU A 2 -72.31 -2.05 20.36
CA LEU A 2 -71.46 -3.21 20.73
C LEU A 2 -70.15 -3.48 19.96
N GLN A 3 -68.98 -3.32 20.59
CA GLN A 3 -68.28 -4.34 21.40
C GLN A 3 -68.13 -5.71 20.69
N HIS A 4 -66.90 -6.20 20.51
CA HIS A 4 -66.33 -7.30 21.32
C HIS A 4 -64.85 -7.56 20.99
N ARG A 5 -64.11 -7.87 22.05
CA ARG A 5 -62.69 -8.26 22.14
C ARG A 5 -62.44 -9.62 21.48
N ALA A 6 -61.22 -9.87 20.99
CA ALA A 6 -60.55 -11.16 21.15
C ALA A 6 -59.04 -11.04 20.93
N ILE A 7 -58.30 -11.22 22.02
CA ILE A 7 -56.86 -11.53 22.07
C ILE A 7 -56.78 -13.05 21.99
N TRP A 8 -56.00 -13.62 21.06
CA TRP A 8 -55.44 -14.96 21.22
C TRP A 8 -54.04 -15.04 20.64
N VAL A 9 -53.13 -15.45 21.52
CA VAL A 9 -51.70 -15.70 21.32
C VAL A 9 -51.52 -17.16 20.91
N ALA A 10 -50.39 -17.42 20.24
CA ALA A 10 -49.72 -18.71 20.06
C ALA A 10 -50.05 -19.48 18.77
N ARG A 11 -49.06 -19.64 17.88
CA ARG A 11 -47.99 -20.64 18.01
C ARG A 11 -46.97 -20.41 16.89
N LEU A 12 -45.76 -20.00 17.27
CA LEU A 12 -44.62 -19.95 16.37
C LEU A 12 -44.18 -21.39 16.10
N SER A 13 -44.41 -21.86 14.88
CA SER A 13 -43.75 -23.05 14.33
C SER A 13 -42.33 -22.67 13.95
N LEU A 14 -41.33 -23.31 14.56
CA LEU A 14 -39.98 -23.32 13.98
C LEU A 14 -39.38 -24.72 14.16
N SER A 15 -39.52 -25.50 13.09
CA SER A 15 -38.72 -26.70 12.84
C SER A 15 -37.34 -26.26 12.33
N LEU A 16 -36.25 -26.67 12.98
CA LEU A 16 -34.91 -26.78 12.37
C LEU A 16 -34.06 -27.65 13.31
N ALA A 17 -33.99 -28.96 13.06
CA ALA A 17 -33.06 -29.65 12.17
C ALA A 17 -31.63 -29.78 12.74
N LEU A 18 -31.36 -31.02 13.14
CA LEU A 18 -30.15 -31.82 13.00
C LEU A 18 -28.75 -31.24 13.30
N VAL A 19 -28.12 -31.96 14.23
CA VAL A 19 -26.69 -32.04 14.53
C VAL A 19 -25.93 -32.69 13.36
N LEU A 20 -24.96 -31.98 12.79
CA LEU A 20 -23.70 -32.48 12.18
C LEU A 20 -22.71 -31.31 12.32
N GLY A 21 -21.59 -31.39 13.04
CA GLY A 21 -20.52 -32.36 12.84
C GLY A 21 -19.49 -31.76 11.88
N ALA A 22 -18.46 -31.06 12.38
CA ALA A 22 -17.13 -30.96 11.77
C ALA A 22 -16.20 -30.14 12.67
N LEU A 23 -15.17 -30.82 13.17
CA LEU A 23 -13.91 -30.21 13.59
C LEU A 23 -13.32 -29.45 12.39
N GLY A 24 -13.17 -28.13 12.54
CA GLY A 24 -12.29 -27.33 11.68
C GLY A 24 -11.19 -26.74 12.56
N PRO A 25 -9.93 -27.17 12.45
CA PRO A 25 -8.83 -26.44 13.04
C PRO A 25 -8.61 -25.18 12.20
N GLY A 26 -8.54 -24.02 12.87
CA GLY A 26 -7.92 -22.83 12.33
C GLY A 26 -8.77 -22.01 11.35
N CYS A 27 -9.71 -21.23 11.86
CA CYS A 27 -9.77 -19.83 11.41
C CYS A 27 -8.64 -19.10 12.13
N GLY A 28 -7.41 -19.33 11.66
CA GLY A 28 -6.33 -18.39 11.90
C GLY A 28 -6.79 -17.08 11.28
N GLY A 29 -7.14 -16.12 12.13
CA GLY A 29 -7.20 -14.73 11.76
C GLY A 29 -5.82 -14.33 11.27
N GLY A 30 -5.54 -14.62 10.00
CA GLY A 30 -4.48 -13.95 9.29
C GLY A 30 -4.88 -12.48 9.32
N THR A 31 -4.29 -11.73 10.23
CA THR A 31 -3.99 -10.33 9.97
C THR A 31 -3.34 -10.32 8.60
N GLY A 32 -4.13 -10.01 7.58
CA GLY A 32 -3.69 -10.05 6.19
C GLY A 32 -2.49 -9.14 6.08
N ARG A 33 -1.30 -9.71 6.16
CA ARG A 33 -0.04 -9.03 5.95
C ARG A 33 -0.04 -8.69 4.47
N MET A 34 -0.53 -7.50 4.18
CA MET A 34 -0.58 -6.94 2.84
C MET A 34 0.83 -6.53 2.51
N GLU A 35 1.45 -7.30 1.63
CA GLU A 35 2.85 -7.20 1.24
C GLU A 35 2.90 -6.57 -0.16
N LEU A 36 3.36 -5.33 -0.25
CA LEU A 36 3.71 -4.72 -1.54
C LEU A 36 5.19 -4.94 -1.78
N ALA A 37 5.54 -5.56 -2.91
CA ALA A 37 6.92 -5.68 -3.36
C ALA A 37 7.20 -4.65 -4.45
N LEU A 38 8.01 -3.64 -4.15
CA LEU A 38 8.59 -2.74 -5.15
C LEU A 38 9.81 -3.44 -5.75
N GLN A 39 9.76 -3.78 -7.02
CA GLN A 39 10.86 -4.48 -7.69
C GLN A 39 11.62 -3.51 -8.60
N PHE A 40 12.94 -3.49 -8.45
CA PHE A 40 13.85 -2.69 -9.26
C PHE A 40 14.69 -3.60 -10.16
N SER A 41 14.88 -3.17 -11.40
CA SER A 41 15.93 -3.77 -12.22
C SER A 41 17.29 -3.15 -11.83
N PRO A 42 18.35 -3.96 -11.65
CA PRO A 42 19.72 -3.51 -11.37
C PRO A 42 20.25 -2.43 -12.31
N ARG A 43 19.82 -2.50 -13.57
CA ARG A 43 20.23 -1.58 -14.63
C ARG A 43 19.69 -0.17 -14.42
N ASP A 44 18.66 -0.04 -13.61
CA ASP A 44 18.02 1.23 -13.31
C ASP A 44 18.63 1.86 -12.05
N LEU A 45 19.42 1.13 -11.25
CA LEU A 45 20.10 1.70 -10.07
C LEU A 45 21.39 2.43 -10.47
N PRO A 46 21.54 3.70 -10.08
CA PRO A 46 22.80 4.42 -10.23
C PRO A 46 23.95 3.69 -9.54
N ALA A 47 25.13 3.72 -10.16
CA ALA A 47 26.34 3.12 -9.58
C ALA A 47 26.67 3.78 -8.22
N GLY A 48 27.03 2.97 -7.23
CA GLY A 48 27.38 3.47 -5.89
C GLY A 48 26.18 3.70 -4.96
N THR A 49 24.97 3.28 -5.35
CA THR A 49 23.81 3.27 -4.45
C THR A 49 24.08 2.35 -3.25
N THR A 50 24.01 2.91 -2.04
CA THR A 50 24.22 2.20 -0.76
C THR A 50 22.92 1.88 -0.04
N SER A 51 21.89 2.71 -0.23
CA SER A 51 20.56 2.51 0.35
C SER A 51 19.50 3.06 -0.62
N VAL A 52 18.27 2.57 -0.48
CA VAL A 52 17.11 3.10 -1.18
C VAL A 52 16.13 3.59 -0.14
N ARG A 53 15.80 4.87 -0.22
CA ARG A 53 14.74 5.49 0.56
C ARG A 53 13.45 5.47 -0.24
N TYR A 54 12.34 5.19 0.41
CA TYR A 54 11.04 5.14 -0.24
C TYR A 54 9.97 5.82 0.61
N TYR A 55 9.03 6.41 -0.10
CA TYR A 55 7.93 7.21 0.42
C TYR A 55 6.64 6.72 -0.22
N VAL A 56 5.61 6.51 0.60
CA VAL A 56 4.30 6.05 0.14
C VAL A 56 3.26 7.10 0.49
N LEU A 57 2.62 7.63 -0.54
CA LEU A 57 1.55 8.61 -0.46
C LEU A 57 0.26 8.02 -1.03
N PRO A 58 -0.92 8.35 -0.50
CA PRO A 58 -2.17 8.05 -1.18
C PRO A 58 -2.24 8.87 -2.48
N THR A 59 -2.88 8.32 -3.53
CA THR A 59 -3.07 9.08 -4.78
C THR A 59 -3.97 10.29 -4.60
N THR A 60 -4.85 10.26 -3.60
CA THR A 60 -5.70 11.38 -3.20
C THR A 60 -5.24 11.87 -1.83
N LEU A 61 -4.80 13.12 -1.77
CA LEU A 61 -4.27 13.74 -0.57
C LEU A 61 -5.40 14.35 0.29
N SER A 62 -5.10 14.76 1.52
CA SER A 62 -6.08 15.30 2.47
C SER A 62 -6.75 16.59 1.99
N ASP A 63 -6.09 17.35 1.13
CA ASP A 63 -6.63 18.55 0.48
C ASP A 63 -7.46 18.26 -0.79
N ASN A 64 -7.70 16.97 -1.09
CA ASN A 64 -8.32 16.45 -2.30
C ASN A 64 -7.52 16.67 -3.60
N SER A 65 -6.27 17.11 -3.51
CA SER A 65 -5.37 17.10 -4.66
C SER A 65 -4.88 15.69 -4.98
N GLN A 66 -4.36 15.49 -6.19
CA GLN A 66 -3.81 14.20 -6.62
C GLN A 66 -2.28 14.21 -6.54
N ALA A 67 -1.73 13.14 -5.97
CA ALA A 67 -0.31 12.84 -6.03
C ALA A 67 0.00 12.04 -7.30
N VAL A 68 0.59 12.70 -8.30
CA VAL A 68 0.98 12.10 -9.58
C VAL A 68 2.49 12.07 -9.71
N CYS A 69 3.05 11.01 -10.29
CA CYS A 69 4.51 10.85 -10.36
C CYS A 69 5.25 11.98 -11.07
N GLU A 70 4.63 12.57 -12.08
CA GLU A 70 5.17 13.68 -12.88
C GLU A 70 5.47 14.92 -12.04
N ASP A 71 4.80 15.09 -10.91
CA ASP A 71 4.99 16.22 -10.02
C ASP A 71 6.28 16.13 -9.17
N PHE A 72 6.86 14.94 -9.06
CA PHE A 72 7.97 14.62 -8.16
C PHE A 72 9.24 14.18 -8.90
N LEU A 73 9.16 13.97 -10.22
CA LEU A 73 10.28 13.46 -11.03
C LEU A 73 10.92 14.57 -11.86
N GLY A 74 12.25 14.48 -12.00
CA GLY A 74 13.06 15.40 -12.79
C GLY A 74 13.71 16.52 -11.96
N PRO A 75 14.66 17.25 -12.56
CA PRO A 75 15.39 18.32 -11.86
C PRO A 75 14.48 19.53 -11.57
N ASP A 76 13.47 19.77 -12.40
CA ASP A 76 12.51 20.86 -12.30
C ASP A 76 11.16 20.42 -11.70
N ALA A 77 11.14 19.29 -10.98
CA ALA A 77 9.92 18.75 -10.38
C ALA A 77 9.21 19.84 -9.55
N PRO A 78 7.93 20.17 -9.80
CA PRO A 78 7.28 21.31 -9.17
C PRO A 78 7.10 21.13 -7.66
N LYS A 79 7.05 19.89 -7.17
CA LYS A 79 6.75 19.55 -5.77
C LYS A 79 7.82 18.64 -5.17
N SER A 80 7.99 18.70 -3.85
CA SER A 80 8.79 17.73 -3.10
C SER A 80 7.89 16.73 -2.39
N VAL A 81 8.28 15.46 -2.36
CA VAL A 81 7.58 14.42 -1.60
C VAL A 81 7.53 14.74 -0.10
N LEU A 82 8.55 15.46 0.38
CA LEU A 82 8.70 15.83 1.79
C LEU A 82 7.68 16.89 2.23
N ASP A 83 7.13 17.66 1.29
CA ASP A 83 6.08 18.65 1.56
C ASP A 83 4.77 17.98 1.99
N TYR A 84 4.61 16.69 1.69
CA TYR A 84 3.40 15.89 1.96
C TYR A 84 3.55 14.96 3.17
N GLY A 85 4.43 15.30 4.12
CA GLY A 85 4.68 14.47 5.31
C GLY A 85 3.43 14.15 6.15
N SER A 86 2.41 15.01 6.15
CA SER A 86 1.12 14.77 6.82
C SER A 86 0.27 13.68 6.17
N ASP A 87 0.43 13.48 4.86
CA ASP A 87 -0.33 12.53 4.06
C ASP A 87 0.43 11.21 3.84
N MET A 88 1.69 11.18 4.26
CA MET A 88 2.60 10.07 4.07
C MET A 88 2.22 8.88 4.94
N VAL A 89 1.98 7.74 4.29
CA VAL A 89 1.58 6.49 4.97
C VAL A 89 2.82 5.75 5.48
N VAL A 90 3.88 5.74 4.67
CA VAL A 90 5.14 5.06 5.00
C VAL A 90 6.31 5.90 4.48
N SER A 91 7.35 6.00 5.31
CA SER A 91 8.67 6.48 4.93
C SER A 91 9.71 5.58 5.58
N SER A 92 10.63 5.05 4.78
CA SER A 92 11.68 4.17 5.30
C SER A 92 12.87 4.13 4.35
N GLU A 93 13.99 3.63 4.85
CA GLU A 93 15.23 3.47 4.11
C GLU A 93 15.73 2.03 4.26
N THR A 94 16.05 1.39 3.15
CA THR A 94 16.51 0.00 3.10
C THR A 94 17.93 -0.04 2.52
N PRO A 95 18.90 -0.67 3.21
CA PRO A 95 20.24 -0.82 2.67
C PRO A 95 20.24 -1.72 1.44
N VAL A 96 21.01 -1.36 0.43
CA VAL A 96 21.22 -2.17 -0.77
C VAL A 96 22.40 -3.09 -0.53
N THR A 97 22.13 -4.34 -0.20
CA THR A 97 23.17 -5.37 0.02
C THR A 97 23.47 -6.19 -1.23
N ASP A 98 22.54 -6.22 -2.20
CA ASP A 98 22.65 -6.99 -3.43
C ASP A 98 22.19 -6.14 -4.62
N THR A 99 23.02 -6.07 -5.66
CA THR A 99 22.76 -5.21 -6.83
C THR A 99 22.01 -5.95 -7.93
N THR A 100 21.67 -7.24 -7.74
CA THR A 100 21.12 -8.10 -8.81
C THR A 100 19.59 -8.09 -8.94
N THR A 101 18.83 -7.79 -7.89
CA THR A 101 17.41 -7.39 -7.93
C THR A 101 17.06 -6.87 -6.55
N ILE A 102 16.65 -5.61 -6.44
CA ILE A 102 16.17 -5.06 -5.18
C ILE A 102 14.66 -5.27 -5.14
N THR A 103 14.17 -5.90 -4.07
CA THR A 103 12.75 -5.97 -3.76
C THR A 103 12.53 -5.29 -2.42
N ILE A 104 11.89 -4.13 -2.42
CA ILE A 104 11.48 -3.45 -1.19
C ILE A 104 10.09 -3.91 -0.85
N VAL A 105 9.96 -4.53 0.31
CA VAL A 105 8.69 -5.02 0.81
C VAL A 105 8.10 -3.98 1.76
N VAL A 106 6.97 -3.40 1.38
CA VAL A 106 6.17 -2.52 2.25
C VAL A 106 5.01 -3.33 2.80
N GLU A 107 5.01 -3.52 4.12
CA GLU A 107 3.97 -4.29 4.81
C GLU A 107 2.90 -3.37 5.42
N ASN A 108 1.71 -3.92 5.64
CA ASN A 108 0.60 -3.30 6.38
C ASN A 108 0.02 -2.03 5.73
N LEU A 109 0.10 -1.92 4.39
CA LEU A 109 -0.62 -0.89 3.66
C LEU A 109 -2.13 -1.22 3.62
N PRO A 110 -3.02 -0.25 3.89
CA PRO A 110 -4.45 -0.46 3.72
C PRO A 110 -4.81 -0.60 2.22
N PRO A 111 -5.94 -1.23 1.88
CA PRO A 111 -6.41 -1.26 0.51
C PRO A 111 -6.68 0.14 -0.03
N GLY A 112 -6.24 0.43 -1.25
CA GLY A 112 -6.35 1.76 -1.83
C GLY A 112 -5.34 2.02 -2.95
N SER A 113 -5.41 3.20 -3.55
CA SER A 113 -4.46 3.64 -4.57
C SER A 113 -3.36 4.49 -3.95
N PHE A 114 -2.12 4.14 -4.26
CA PHE A 114 -0.94 4.81 -3.72
C PHE A 114 0.04 5.19 -4.82
N MET A 115 0.78 6.24 -4.53
CA MET A 115 1.97 6.67 -5.23
C MET A 115 3.20 6.33 -4.38
N PHE A 116 4.21 5.80 -5.04
CA PHE A 116 5.47 5.34 -4.48
C PHE A 116 6.57 6.18 -5.08
N TYR A 117 7.23 6.97 -4.24
CA TYR A 117 8.39 7.74 -4.63
C TYR A 117 9.63 7.14 -3.98
N LEU A 118 10.71 7.04 -4.73
CA LEU A 118 11.94 6.42 -4.28
C LEU A 118 13.15 7.27 -4.60
N GLU A 119 14.14 7.18 -3.73
CA GLU A 119 15.44 7.82 -3.86
C GLU A 119 16.52 6.75 -3.66
N ALA A 120 17.34 6.56 -4.69
CA ALA A 120 18.59 5.82 -4.58
C ALA A 120 19.64 6.73 -3.94
N MET A 121 20.09 6.37 -2.74
CA MET A 121 21.06 7.12 -1.97
C MET A 121 22.46 6.58 -2.24
N ALA A 122 23.38 7.44 -2.65
CA ALA A 122 24.81 7.15 -2.68
C ALA A 122 25.49 7.90 -1.54
N SER A 123 25.87 7.18 -0.48
CA SER A 123 26.43 7.76 0.75
C SER A 123 25.49 8.77 1.42
N SER A 124 25.57 10.06 1.07
CA SER A 124 24.78 11.14 1.65
C SER A 124 24.05 12.01 0.61
N SER A 125 24.06 11.61 -0.66
CA SER A 125 23.41 12.32 -1.76
C SER A 125 22.42 11.42 -2.49
N VAL A 126 21.34 12.00 -2.99
CA VAL A 126 20.43 11.33 -3.91
C VAL A 126 21.16 11.14 -5.25
N ALA A 127 21.38 9.88 -5.65
CA ALA A 127 22.01 9.51 -6.91
C ALA A 127 20.98 9.25 -8.02
N GLY A 128 19.73 9.04 -7.65
CA GLY A 128 18.61 8.91 -8.56
C GLY A 128 17.29 8.74 -7.81
N CYS A 129 16.20 8.83 -8.54
CA CYS A 129 14.85 8.80 -7.98
C CYS A 129 13.91 8.20 -9.00
N GLY A 130 12.82 7.63 -8.51
CA GLY A 130 11.81 7.02 -9.37
C GLY A 130 10.45 7.13 -8.72
N CYS A 131 9.44 7.02 -9.55
CA CYS A 131 8.07 7.01 -9.07
C CYS A 131 7.26 5.95 -9.79
N GLY A 132 6.34 5.34 -9.06
CA GLY A 132 5.29 4.49 -9.60
C GLY A 132 4.00 4.69 -8.83
N SER A 133 2.90 4.23 -9.42
CA SER A 133 1.59 4.25 -8.78
C SER A 133 0.91 2.91 -8.97
N GLY A 134 0.10 2.49 -8.00
CA GLY A 134 -0.64 1.24 -8.08
C GLY A 134 -1.74 1.16 -7.03
N SER A 135 -2.66 0.23 -7.25
CA SER A 135 -3.72 -0.07 -6.30
C SER A 135 -3.39 -1.34 -5.52
N ILE A 136 -3.57 -1.29 -4.21
CA ILE A 136 -3.37 -2.40 -3.29
C ILE A 136 -4.74 -2.97 -2.91
N SER A 137 -4.89 -4.27 -3.11
CA SER A 137 -6.07 -5.04 -2.71
C SER A 137 -5.74 -5.94 -1.52
N ALA A 138 -6.71 -6.12 -0.62
CA ALA A 138 -6.53 -7.01 0.52
C ALA A 138 -6.29 -8.46 0.08
N GLY A 139 -5.21 -9.07 0.57
CA GLY A 139 -4.86 -10.47 0.27
C GLY A 139 -4.12 -10.68 -1.05
N GLU A 140 -3.81 -9.63 -1.81
CA GLU A 140 -3.07 -9.73 -3.07
C GLU A 140 -1.67 -9.15 -2.93
N LYS A 141 -0.67 -9.86 -3.50
CA LYS A 141 0.67 -9.31 -3.67
C LYS A 141 0.67 -8.42 -4.91
N THR A 142 0.86 -7.13 -4.72
CA THR A 142 0.99 -6.17 -5.82
C THR A 142 2.47 -5.92 -6.09
N VAL A 143 2.85 -5.91 -7.38
CA VAL A 143 4.19 -5.56 -7.83
C VAL A 143 4.11 -4.32 -8.69
N ILE A 144 4.82 -3.26 -8.29
CA ILE A 144 4.85 -2.00 -9.01
C ILE A 144 6.26 -1.83 -9.57
N PRO A 145 6.44 -1.90 -10.90
CA PRO A 145 7.73 -1.66 -11.51
C PRO A 145 8.04 -0.16 -11.45
N ILE A 146 9.18 0.19 -10.86
CA ILE A 146 9.61 1.59 -10.74
C ILE A 146 10.96 1.75 -11.43
N ARG A 147 11.01 2.69 -12.36
CA ARG A 147 12.24 3.10 -13.05
C ARG A 147 12.83 4.29 -12.34
N LEU A 148 14.11 4.21 -12.02
CA LEU A 148 14.87 5.32 -11.47
C LEU A 148 15.50 6.14 -12.62
N VAL A 149 15.57 7.45 -12.42
CA VAL A 149 16.28 8.41 -13.25
C VAL A 149 17.36 9.09 -12.41
N GLN A 150 18.47 9.49 -13.04
CA GLN A 150 19.60 10.13 -12.33
C GLN A 150 19.36 11.62 -12.02
N GLU A 151 18.36 12.24 -12.66
CA GLU A 151 18.07 13.67 -12.51
C GLU A 151 16.87 13.86 -11.57
N CYS A 152 17.18 14.19 -10.33
CA CYS A 152 16.20 14.39 -9.26
C CYS A 152 16.35 15.79 -8.71
N ARG A 153 15.23 16.41 -8.37
CA ARG A 153 15.24 17.64 -7.59
C ARG A 153 15.80 17.33 -6.20
N ILE A 154 16.92 17.97 -5.86
CA ILE A 154 17.62 17.88 -4.56
C ILE A 154 17.18 19.05 -3.68
#